data_AF-A0A950B7P8-F1
#
_entry.id   AF-A0A950B7P8-F1
#
_cell.length_a   1.000
_cell.length_b   1.000
_cell.length_c   1.000
_cell.angle_alpha   90.00
_cell.angle_beta   90.00
_cell.angle_gamma   90.00
#
_symmetry.space_group_name_H-M   'P 1'
#
loop_
_entity.id
_entity.type
_entity.pdbx_description
1 polymer ?
#
loop_
_entity_poly.entity_id
_entity_poly.type
_entity_poly.pdbx_seq_one_letter_code
_entity_poly.pdbx_strand_id
1 'polypeptide(L)'
;MARFARPLPAALALSGLLAGCSLPTMPQRTPTQALSTEAAAQTVLGQALAPLQQQHPGLSGIHPLADAHDAFVARALLARAAQRTLDV
;
A
#
# COMPACT_ATOMS: atom_id res chain seq x y z
N MET A 1 -29.96 -48.61 -17.01
CA MET A 1 -30.07 -47.21 -17.48
C MET A 1 -29.69 -46.28 -16.34
N ALA A 2 -28.40 -46.02 -16.16
CA ALA A 2 -27.90 -45.13 -15.11
C ALA A 2 -28.30 -43.69 -15.47
N ARG A 3 -29.19 -43.11 -14.66
CA ARG A 3 -29.54 -41.68 -14.75
C ARG A 3 -28.25 -40.91 -14.47
N PHE A 4 -27.59 -40.47 -15.53
CA PHE A 4 -26.54 -39.46 -15.47
C PHE A 4 -27.11 -38.30 -14.64
N ALA A 5 -26.71 -38.22 -13.38
CA ALA A 5 -27.10 -37.16 -12.48
C ALA A 5 -26.55 -35.88 -13.11
N ARG A 6 -27.41 -35.13 -13.80
CA ARG A 6 -27.03 -33.90 -14.51
C ARG A 6 -26.49 -32.94 -13.45
N PRO A 7 -25.17 -32.69 -13.38
CA PRO A 7 -24.58 -31.82 -12.34
C PRO A 7 -24.84 -30.34 -12.65
N LEU A 8 -25.87 -30.06 -13.46
CA LEU A 8 -26.25 -28.77 -14.00
C LEU A 8 -26.36 -27.68 -12.91
N PRO A 9 -27.00 -27.90 -11.75
CA PRO A 9 -27.09 -26.85 -10.73
C PRO A 9 -25.74 -26.57 -10.06
N ALA A 10 -24.91 -27.60 -9.84
CA ALA A 10 -23.58 -27.42 -9.25
C ALA A 10 -22.62 -26.71 -10.21
N ALA A 11 -22.71 -27.02 -11.51
CA ALA A 11 -21.96 -26.33 -12.55
C ALA A 11 -22.35 -24.85 -12.66
N LEU A 12 -23.66 -24.54 -12.64
CA LEU A 12 -24.16 -23.15 -12.66
C LEU A 12 -23.72 -22.35 -11.43
N ALA A 13 -23.78 -22.95 -10.23
CA ALA A 13 -23.32 -22.33 -8.99
C ALA A 13 -21.81 -22.03 -9.03
N LEU A 14 -21.01 -22.99 -9.52
CA LEU A 14 -19.56 -22.81 -9.67
C LEU A 14 -19.21 -21.74 -10.71
N SER A 15 -19.92 -21.69 -11.84
CA SER A 15 -19.74 -20.63 -12.84
C SER A 15 -20.08 -19.23 -12.29
N GLY A 16 -21.14 -19.12 -11.46
CA GLY A 16 -21.48 -17.87 -10.79
C GLY A 16 -20.43 -17.41 -9.78
N LEU A 17 -19.86 -18.34 -9.01
CA LEU A 17 -18.76 -18.08 -8.07
C LEU A 17 -17.48 -17.61 -8.80
N LEU A 18 -17.16 -18.21 -9.95
CA LEU A 18 -15.98 -17.86 -10.75
C LEU A 18 -16.15 -16.55 -11.53
N ALA A 19 -17.37 -16.18 -11.92
CA ALA A 19 -17.66 -14.90 -12.59
C ALA A 19 -17.42 -13.68 -11.66
N GLY A 20 -17.51 -13.86 -10.35
CA GLY A 20 -17.16 -12.82 -9.37
C GLY A 20 -15.66 -12.52 -9.28
N CYS A 21 -14.80 -13.36 -9.89
CA CYS A 21 -13.35 -13.20 -9.88
C CYS A 21 -12.80 -12.39 -11.05
N SER A 22 -13.62 -11.97 -12.02
CA SER A 22 -13.14 -11.11 -13.11
C SER A 22 -13.15 -9.65 -12.68
N LEU A 23 -11.98 -9.11 -12.33
CA LEU A 23 -11.81 -7.67 -12.23
C LEU A 23 -11.90 -7.05 -13.63
N PRO A 24 -12.49 -5.84 -13.77
CA PRO A 24 -12.45 -5.11 -15.04
C PRO A 24 -11.01 -4.93 -15.50
N THR A 25 -10.79 -4.96 -16.81
CA THR A 25 -9.46 -4.76 -17.39
C THR A 25 -8.91 -3.43 -16.91
N MET A 26 -7.80 -3.48 -16.18
CA MET A 26 -7.18 -2.28 -15.64
C MET A 26 -6.66 -1.45 -16.82
N PRO A 27 -6.93 -0.14 -16.89
CA PRO A 27 -6.32 0.70 -17.91
C PRO A 27 -4.79 0.63 -17.81
N GLN A 28 -4.12 0.75 -18.95
CA GLN A 28 -2.65 0.78 -19.01
C GLN A 28 -2.15 1.91 -18.10
N ARG A 29 -1.46 1.56 -17.01
CA ARG A 29 -0.82 2.52 -16.10
C ARG A 29 0.67 2.54 -16.36
N THR A 30 1.27 3.71 -16.30
CA THR A 30 2.73 3.82 -16.27
C THR A 30 3.24 3.22 -14.95
N PRO A 31 4.12 2.21 -14.97
CA PRO A 31 4.67 1.65 -13.75
C PRO A 31 5.52 2.70 -13.03
N THR A 32 5.28 2.86 -11.72
CA THR A 32 6.10 3.69 -10.83
C THR A 32 6.90 2.79 -9.89
N GLN A 33 8.05 3.28 -9.43
CA GLN A 33 8.89 2.59 -8.46
C GLN A 33 9.12 3.52 -7.27
N ALA A 34 9.20 2.93 -6.09
CA ALA A 34 9.54 3.66 -4.88
C ALA A 34 11.01 4.09 -4.89
N LEU A 35 11.33 5.11 -4.09
CA LEU A 35 12.71 5.51 -3.83
C LEU A 35 13.46 4.36 -3.13
N SER A 36 14.70 4.08 -3.54
CA SER A 36 15.50 3.04 -2.86
C SER A 36 15.84 3.45 -1.42
N THR A 37 16.07 2.46 -0.56
CA THR A 37 16.42 2.66 0.84
C THR A 37 17.72 3.45 1.00
N GLU A 38 18.71 3.20 0.16
CA GLU A 38 20.00 3.89 0.18
C GLU A 38 19.84 5.35 -0.23
N ALA A 39 19.02 5.62 -1.25
CA ALA A 39 18.74 6.98 -1.70
C ALA A 39 17.88 7.75 -0.68
N ALA A 40 16.94 7.08 -0.01
CA ALA A 40 16.14 7.66 1.06
C ALA A 40 17.01 8.05 2.27
N ALA A 41 17.95 7.17 2.67
CA ALA A 41 18.88 7.41 3.78
C ALA A 41 19.79 8.63 3.56
N GLN A 42 20.07 8.98 2.30
CA GLN A 42 20.89 10.15 1.95
C GLN A 42 20.12 11.48 2.03
N THR A 43 18.79 11.46 2.17
CA THR A 43 17.99 12.69 2.32
C THR A 43 18.14 13.31 3.70
N VAL A 44 17.81 14.60 3.83
CA VAL A 44 17.75 15.29 5.13
C VAL A 44 16.80 14.59 6.10
N LEU A 45 15.62 14.14 5.62
CA LEU A 45 14.68 13.37 6.45
C LEU A 45 15.26 12.01 6.85
N GLY A 46 15.93 11.31 5.92
CA GLY A 46 16.60 10.03 6.21
C GLY A 46 17.69 10.15 7.27
N GLN A 47 18.55 11.17 7.14
CA GLN A 47 19.62 11.44 8.11
C GLN A 47 19.06 11.87 9.48
N ALA A 48 18.02 12.70 9.50
CA ALA A 48 17.39 13.17 10.73
C ALA A 48 16.68 12.05 11.51
N LEU A 49 16.11 11.06 10.80
CA LEU A 49 15.39 9.92 11.42
C LEU A 49 16.29 8.74 11.77
N ALA A 50 17.52 8.67 11.25
CA ALA A 50 18.43 7.55 11.49
C ALA A 50 18.65 7.22 12.99
N PRO A 51 18.83 8.20 13.89
CA PRO A 51 18.96 7.90 15.33
C PRO A 51 17.71 7.24 15.92
N LEU A 52 16.51 7.69 15.53
CA LEU A 52 15.25 7.10 16.00
C LEU A 52 15.09 5.66 15.51
N GLN A 53 15.46 5.38 14.25
CA GLN A 53 15.40 4.02 13.71
C GLN A 53 16.35 3.07 14.46
N GLN A 54 17.54 3.55 14.81
CA GLN A 54 18.51 2.78 15.60
C GLN A 54 18.01 2.51 17.03
N GLN A 55 17.28 3.46 17.62
CA GLN A 55 16.68 3.32 18.95
C GLN A 55 15.46 2.38 18.96
N HIS A 56 14.79 2.21 17.82
CA HIS A 56 13.53 1.46 17.70
C HIS A 56 13.59 0.36 16.62
N PRO A 57 14.53 -0.60 16.69
CA PRO A 57 14.65 -1.64 15.69
C PRO A 57 13.41 -2.54 15.67
N GLY A 58 12.96 -2.92 14.48
CA GLY A 58 11.82 -3.83 14.29
C GLY A 58 10.43 -3.20 14.50
N LEU A 59 10.35 -1.90 14.79
CA LEU A 59 9.07 -1.17 14.83
C LEU A 59 8.73 -0.55 13.46
N SER A 60 7.45 -0.28 13.24
CA SER A 60 6.93 0.25 11.95
C SER A 60 7.29 1.72 11.68
N GLY A 61 7.84 2.45 12.66
CA GLY A 61 8.11 3.89 12.53
C GLY A 61 6.88 4.79 12.56
N ILE A 62 5.70 4.26 12.92
CA ILE A 62 4.45 5.04 13.02
C ILE A 62 4.40 5.77 14.37
N HIS A 63 4.19 7.09 14.33
CA HIS A 63 3.96 7.94 15.50
C HIS A 63 2.57 8.60 15.41
N PRO A 64 1.58 8.19 16.22
CA PRO A 64 0.23 8.75 16.17
C PRO A 64 0.17 10.13 16.81
N LEU A 65 -0.48 11.09 16.14
CA LEU A 65 -0.78 12.42 16.66
C LEU A 65 -2.28 12.51 16.95
N ALA A 66 -2.64 12.77 18.21
CA ALA A 66 -4.03 12.77 18.67
C ALA A 66 -4.79 14.05 18.25
N ASP A 67 -4.10 15.19 18.17
CA ASP A 67 -4.67 16.44 17.72
C ASP A 67 -4.62 16.57 16.19
N ALA A 68 -5.74 16.99 15.60
CA ALA A 68 -5.88 17.08 14.15
C ALA A 68 -5.05 18.21 13.55
N HIS A 69 -4.87 19.33 14.26
CA HIS A 69 -4.03 20.45 13.81
C HIS A 69 -2.56 20.06 13.84
N ASP A 70 -2.10 19.40 14.90
CA ASP A 70 -0.73 18.89 14.97
C ASP A 70 -0.44 17.92 13.83
N ALA A 71 -1.37 16.99 13.56
CA ALA A 71 -1.25 16.05 12.45
C ALA A 71 -1.19 16.75 11.08
N PHE A 72 -1.98 17.82 10.88
CA PHE A 72 -1.96 18.60 9.66
C PHE A 72 -0.64 19.35 9.48
N VAL A 73 -0.18 20.04 10.54
CA VAL A 73 1.09 20.79 10.53
C VAL A 73 2.26 19.85 10.28
N ALA A 74 2.30 18.70 10.95
CA ALA A 74 3.34 17.69 10.73
C ALA A 74 3.39 17.24 9.26
N ARG A 75 2.24 16.94 8.65
CA ARG A 75 2.17 16.59 7.21
C ARG A 75 2.64 17.72 6.31
N ALA A 76 2.24 18.96 6.59
CA ALA A 76 2.65 20.13 5.80
C ALA A 76 4.17 20.38 5.89
N LEU A 77 4.76 20.21 7.09
CA LEU A 77 6.20 20.33 7.30
C LEU A 77 6.97 19.21 6.60
N LEU A 78 6.51 17.97 6.70
CA LEU A 78 7.12 16.82 6.00
C LEU A 78 7.05 16.98 4.48
N ALA A 79 5.91 17.41 3.94
CA ALA A 79 5.75 17.69 2.52
C ALA A 79 6.72 18.80 2.04
N ARG A 80 6.90 19.85 2.85
CA ARG A 80 7.87 20.93 2.57
C ARG A 80 9.33 20.44 2.67
N ALA A 81 9.61 19.48 3.54
CA ALA A 81 10.94 18.92 3.74
C ALA A 81 11.30 17.82 2.72
N ALA A 82 10.33 17.31 1.96
CA ALA A 82 10.55 16.25 0.99
C ALA A 82 11.54 16.66 -0.11
N GLN A 83 12.55 15.83 -0.35
CA GLN A 83 13.65 16.13 -1.29
C GLN A 83 13.59 15.35 -2.60
N ARG A 84 12.97 14.16 -2.61
CA ARG A 84 13.05 13.20 -3.74
C ARG A 84 11.68 12.79 -4.25
N THR A 85 10.80 12.34 -3.36
CA THR A 85 9.45 11.88 -3.68
C THR A 85 8.48 12.35 -2.59
N LEU A 86 7.19 12.45 -2.94
CA LEU A 86 6.10 12.75 -2.02
C LEU A 86 4.90 11.89 -2.44
N ASP A 87 4.55 10.91 -1.62
CA ASP A 87 3.39 10.05 -1.80
C ASP A 87 2.30 10.50 -0.82
N VAL A 88 1.11 10.87 -1.33
CA VAL A 88 -0.01 11.46 -0.55
C VAL A 88 -1.34 10.79 -0.84
#